data_AF-A0AAT9H3P8-F1
#
_entry.id   AF-A0AAT9H3P8-F1
#
_cell.length_a   1.000
_cell.length_b   1.000
_cell.length_c   1.000
_cell.angle_alpha   90.00
_cell.angle_beta   90.00
_cell.angle_gamma   90.00
#
_symmetry.space_group_name_H-M   'P 1'
#
loop_
_entity.id
_entity.type
_entity.pdbx_description
1 polymer ?
#
loop_
_entity_poly.entity_id
_entity_poly.type
_entity_poly.pdbx_seq_one_letter_code
_entity_poly.pdbx_strand_id
1 'polypeptide(L)' 'MPNYQVTRKKGQEGWNVRKANGQRASAITSTQKEDEKLAKQFLANSGG' A
#
# COMPACT_ATOMS: atom_id res chain seq x y z
N MET A 1 -0.26 0.90 15.82
CA MET A 1 -0.90 1.42 14.60
C MET A 1 -0.51 0.52 13.43
N PRO A 2 -1.45 0.01 12.63
CA PRO A 2 -1.09 -0.58 11.34
C PRO A 2 -0.38 0.53 10.57
N ASN A 3 0.84 0.29 10.10
CA ASN A 3 1.54 1.23 9.22
C ASN A 3 1.51 0.60 7.84
N TYR A 4 1.01 1.30 6.82
CA TYR A 4 1.08 0.83 5.45
C TYR A 4 2.26 1.48 4.74
N GLN A 5 3.01 0.69 3.99
CA GLN A 5 4.16 1.13 3.21
C GLN A 5 3.84 1.00 1.73
N VAL A 6 4.16 2.06 1.01
CA VAL A 6 4.14 2.10 -0.45
C VAL A 6 5.47 1.54 -0.94
N THR A 7 5.44 0.49 -1.75
CA THR A 7 6.65 -0.14 -2.28
C THR A 7 6.54 -0.41 -3.77
N ARG A 8 7.58 -0.07 -4.52
CA ARG A 8 7.67 -0.40 -5.94
C ARG A 8 8.85 -1.33 -6.17
N LYS A 9 8.59 -2.49 -6.78
CA LYS A 9 9.68 -3.36 -7.25
C LYS A 9 10.26 -2.79 -8.54
N LYS A 10 11.59 -2.82 -8.66
CA LYS A 10 12.28 -2.41 -9.88
C LYS A 10 11.91 -3.38 -11.01
N GLY A 11 11.28 -2.87 -12.08
CA GLY A 11 10.76 -3.68 -13.18
C GLY A 11 9.28 -4.08 -13.08
N GLN A 12 8.58 -3.70 -12.00
CA GLN A 12 7.13 -3.88 -11.90
C GLN A 12 6.43 -2.59 -12.34
N GLU A 13 5.49 -2.71 -13.28
CA GLU A 13 4.56 -1.63 -13.61
C GLU A 13 3.53 -1.52 -12.47
N GLY A 14 3.64 -0.44 -11.69
CA GLY A 14 2.73 -0.14 -10.58
C GLY A 14 3.38 -0.12 -9.20
N TRP A 15 2.68 0.51 -8.28
CA TRP A 15 3.01 0.67 -6.87
C TRP A 15 2.24 -0.37 -6.05
N ASN A 16 2.89 -0.95 -5.05
CA ASN A 16 2.27 -1.93 -4.16
C ASN A 16 2.05 -1.30 -2.80
N VAL A 17 0.78 -1.23 -2.39
CA VAL A 17 0.43 -0.93 -1.01
C VAL A 17 0.57 -2.20 -0.20
N ARG A 18 1.47 -2.23 0.79
CA ARG A 18 1.61 -3.36 1.72
C ARG A 18 1.48 -2.90 3.15
N LYS A 19 0.98 -3.75 4.05
CA LYS A 19 1.15 -3.51 5.49
C LYS A 19 2.65 -3.59 5.82
N ALA A 20 3.12 -2.76 6.74
CA ALA A 20 4.51 -2.76 7.21
C ALA A 20 4.92 -4.13 7.77
N ASN A 21 3.98 -4.83 8.41
CA ASN A 21 4.18 -6.19 8.92
C ASN A 21 3.64 -7.27 7.95
N GLY A 22 3.17 -6.88 6.76
CA GLY A 22 2.60 -7.78 5.77
C GLY A 22 3.62 -8.17 4.72
N GLN A 23 3.81 -9.46 4.50
CA GLN A 23 4.66 -9.97 3.42
C GLN A 23 4.02 -9.81 2.03
N ARG A 24 2.70 -9.57 1.96
CA ARG A 24 1.93 -9.45 0.72
C ARG A 24 1.46 -8.02 0.49
N ALA A 25 1.45 -7.61 -0.78
CA ALA A 25 0.78 -6.41 -1.23
C ALA A 25 -0.73 -6.57 -1.02
N SER A 26 -1.35 -5.59 -0.36
CA SER A 26 -2.80 -5.48 -0.21
C SER A 26 -3.47 -4.93 -1.47
N ALA A 27 -2.76 -4.09 -2.24
CA ALA A 27 -3.23 -3.59 -3.52
C ALA A 27 -2.04 -3.22 -4.43
N ILE A 28 -2.30 -3.17 -5.73
CA ILE A 28 -1.38 -2.67 -6.75
C ILE A 28 -2.07 -1.53 -7.48
N THR A 29 -1.43 -0.38 -7.59
CA THR A 29 -1.96 0.80 -8.28
C THR A 29 -1.01 1.27 -9.37
N SER A 30 -1.54 1.94 -10.39
CA SER A 30 -0.73 2.41 -11.51
C SER A 30 0.07 3.67 -11.16
N THR A 31 -0.39 4.45 -10.18
CA THR A 31 0.19 5.74 -9.81
C THR A 31 0.48 5.87 -8.32
N GLN A 32 1.54 6.61 -7.97
CA GLN A 32 1.90 6.85 -6.57
C GLN A 32 0.77 7.52 -5.78
N LYS A 33 0.02 8.42 -6.43
CA LYS A 33 -1.09 9.16 -5.81
C LYS A 33 -2.25 8.24 -5.43
N GLU A 34 -2.58 7.26 -6.27
CA GLU A 34 -3.58 6.25 -5.95
C GLU A 34 -3.10 5.33 -4.84
N ASP A 35 -1.82 4.95 -4.84
CA ASP A 35 -1.22 4.12 -3.80
C ASP A 35 -1.29 4.79 -2.42
N GLU A 36 -0.93 6.07 -2.34
CA GLU A 36 -1.02 6.85 -1.10
C GLU A 36 -2.47 7.00 -0.61
N LYS A 37 -3.42 7.18 -1.54
CA LYS A 37 -4.85 7.23 -1.20
C LYS A 37 -5.33 5.88 -0.63
N LEU A 38 -4.97 4.77 -1.26
CA LEU A 38 -5.32 3.43 -0.77
C LEU A 38 -4.63 3.13 0.56
N ALA A 39 -3.35 3.47 0.72
CA ALA A 39 -2.64 3.30 1.98
C ALA A 39 -3.35 4.02 3.13
N LYS A 40 -3.80 5.27 2.91
CA LYS A 40 -4.62 6.01 3.89
C LYS A 40 -5.98 5.39 4.16
N GLN A 41 -6.68 4.90 3.14
CA GLN A 41 -7.96 4.20 3.32
C GLN A 41 -7.80 2.91 4.11
N PHE A 42 -6.76 2.13 3.82
CA PHE A 42 -6.47 0.92 4.56
C PHE A 42 -6.03 1.17 6.00
N LEU A 43 -5.30 2.27 6.25
CA LEU A 43 -5.01 2.74 7.60
C LEU A 43 -6.30 3.06 8.38
N ALA A 44 -7.22 3.80 7.75
CA ALA A 44 -8.50 4.16 8.35
C ALA A 44 -9.38 2.94 8.66
N ASN A 45 -9.40 1.94 7.78
CA ASN A 45 -10.19 0.71 7.97
C ASN A 45 -9.55 -0.32 8.92
N SER A 46 -8.30 -0.14 9.32
CA SER A 46 -7.58 -1.12 10.16
C SER A 46 -7.53 -0.74 11.65
N GLY A 47 -8.25 0.32 12.06
CA GLY A 47 -8.50 0.67 13.45
C GLY A 47 -9.87 0.16 13.91
N GLY A 48 -9.90 -1.08 14.39
CA GLY A 48 -10.97 -1.56 15.27
C GLY A 48 -10.61 -1.27 16.72
#